data_AF-A0A948ZL49-F1
#
_entry.id   AF-A0A948ZL49-F1
#
_cell.length_a   1.000
_cell.length_b   1.000
_cell.length_c   1.000
_cell.angle_alpha   90.00
_cell.angle_beta   90.00
_cell.angle_gamma   90.00
#
_symmetry.space_group_name_H-M   'P 1'
#
loop_
_entity.id
_entity.type
_entity.pdbx_description
1 polymer ?
#
loop_
_entity_poly.entity_id
_entity_poly.type
_entity_poly.pdbx_seq_one_letter_code
_entity_poly.pdbx_strand_id
1 'polypeptide(L)'
;MTTHYRLFCIVLLILAALAVFAGRPAGREVDVDNPDSFPMPTLGGKQFWADELFFHQCRIQRNVLSGHCRLLDERNWRQASGTFDHCRAVLERIKRDRGLPPMTGKAVVVLHGLGRSRSSMSALCKHLQEKGGYRVFNVGYPSTQYDMAEQARTLRRLVDNLDGIEEINFVGHSMGNIVVRHYLGDLAEAEKSGFSAADRRAVARFGRFVMLAPPNQGSRLASVFANNALFKQIVGEAGQQLGRQWPELEKHLATPHFQFGVVAGGKGDGKGYNPLLSGDNDGVISVETAKLAGARDFIVVPSLHSFVMDKVQVQRYVLSFLQHGYFVSDPKRQPLEKQP
;
A
#
# COMPACT_ATOMS: atom_id res chain seq x y z
N MET A 1 -15.94 -41.81 0.84
CA MET A 1 -15.88 -40.51 1.56
C MET A 1 -15.66 -39.28 0.65
N THR A 2 -15.53 -39.43 -0.67
CA THR A 2 -15.16 -38.31 -1.57
C THR A 2 -16.30 -37.70 -2.40
N THR A 3 -17.47 -38.36 -2.47
CA THR A 3 -18.60 -37.90 -3.30
C THR A 3 -19.56 -36.96 -2.53
N HIS A 4 -19.74 -37.16 -1.22
CA HIS A 4 -20.61 -36.33 -0.39
C HIS A 4 -20.02 -34.94 -0.08
N TYR A 5 -18.69 -34.79 -0.07
CA TYR A 5 -18.03 -33.50 0.13
C TYR A 5 -18.19 -32.55 -1.07
N ARG A 6 -18.21 -33.08 -2.31
CA ARG A 6 -18.41 -32.27 -3.52
C ARG A 6 -19.85 -31.75 -3.63
N LEU A 7 -20.83 -32.56 -3.24
CA LEU A 7 -22.24 -32.16 -3.26
C LEU A 7 -22.55 -31.10 -2.17
N PHE A 8 -21.93 -31.24 -0.98
CA PHE A 8 -22.06 -30.27 0.11
C PHE A 8 -21.48 -28.89 -0.26
N CYS A 9 -20.34 -28.85 -0.96
CA CYS A 9 -19.75 -27.59 -1.45
C CYS A 9 -20.57 -26.92 -2.56
N ILE A 10 -21.22 -27.69 -3.44
CA ILE A 10 -22.09 -27.15 -4.50
C ILE A 10 -23.38 -26.57 -3.90
N VAL A 11 -23.98 -27.24 -2.90
CA VAL A 11 -25.17 -26.75 -2.20
C VAL A 11 -24.87 -25.48 -1.38
N LEU A 12 -23.68 -25.37 -0.78
CA LEU A 12 -23.25 -24.14 -0.09
C LEU A 12 -23.00 -22.97 -1.06
N LEU A 13 -22.50 -23.23 -2.26
CA LEU A 13 -22.35 -22.22 -3.31
C LEU A 13 -23.71 -21.72 -3.83
N ILE A 14 -24.70 -22.61 -3.95
CA ILE A 14 -26.06 -22.26 -4.37
C ILE A 14 -26.81 -21.49 -3.27
N LEU A 15 -26.64 -21.86 -1.99
CA LEU A 15 -27.23 -21.14 -0.86
C LEU A 15 -26.57 -19.76 -0.64
N ALA A 16 -25.27 -19.63 -0.89
CA ALA A 16 -24.60 -18.33 -0.88
C ALA A 16 -25.06 -17.41 -2.01
N ALA A 17 -25.43 -17.96 -3.18
CA ALA A 17 -26.00 -17.20 -4.29
C ALA A 17 -27.43 -16.72 -4.03
N LEU A 18 -28.21 -17.45 -3.22
CA LEU A 18 -29.60 -17.08 -2.89
C LEU A 18 -29.71 -16.04 -1.77
N ALA A 19 -28.67 -15.87 -0.94
CA ALA A 19 -28.62 -14.82 0.09
C ALA A 19 -28.31 -13.41 -0.48
N VAL A 20 -28.00 -13.29 -1.78
CA VAL A 20 -27.61 -12.04 -2.46
C VAL A 20 -28.82 -11.16 -2.84
N PHE A 21 -30.06 -11.63 -2.70
CA PHE A 21 -31.25 -10.93 -3.18
C PHE A 21 -31.98 -10.02 -2.18
N ALA A 22 -31.40 -9.76 -0.99
CA ALA A 22 -31.99 -8.85 -0.01
C ALA A 22 -31.32 -7.46 -0.05
N GLY A 23 -31.76 -6.60 -0.96
CA GLY A 23 -31.43 -5.16 -0.93
C GLY A 23 -31.20 -4.53 -2.30
N ARG A 24 -32.24 -4.46 -3.15
CA ARG A 24 -32.23 -3.58 -4.33
C ARG A 24 -32.53 -2.13 -3.89
N PRO A 25 -31.72 -1.13 -4.28
CA PRO A 25 -32.22 0.23 -4.39
C PRO A 25 -33.01 0.38 -5.69
N ALA A 26 -34.13 1.10 -5.64
CA ALA A 26 -34.99 1.37 -6.78
C ALA A 26 -34.44 2.50 -7.67
N GLY A 27 -34.58 2.34 -8.99
CA GLY A 27 -34.64 3.44 -9.96
C GLY A 27 -33.33 3.93 -10.56
N ARG A 28 -32.78 3.21 -11.56
CA ARG A 28 -31.93 3.78 -12.64
C ARG A 28 -32.18 2.99 -13.93
N GLU A 29 -32.25 3.71 -15.06
CA GLU A 29 -32.42 3.11 -16.39
C GLU A 29 -31.29 2.12 -16.70
N VAL A 30 -31.69 0.98 -17.24
CA VAL A 30 -30.87 -0.20 -17.49
C VAL A 30 -30.45 -0.18 -18.95
N ASP A 31 -29.14 -0.22 -19.20
CA ASP A 31 -28.59 -0.40 -20.54
C ASP A 31 -28.44 -1.90 -20.82
N VAL A 32 -29.36 -2.44 -21.62
CA VAL A 32 -29.60 -3.89 -21.77
C VAL A 32 -28.50 -4.58 -22.60
N ASP A 33 -27.66 -3.82 -23.29
CA ASP A 33 -26.61 -4.33 -24.18
C ASP A 33 -25.23 -4.49 -23.51
N ASN A 34 -25.09 -4.13 -22.23
CA ASN A 34 -23.85 -4.31 -21.48
C ASN A 34 -24.08 -5.13 -20.18
N PRO A 35 -23.80 -6.45 -20.17
CA PRO A 35 -24.01 -7.31 -19.01
C PRO A 35 -23.13 -6.95 -17.79
N ASP A 36 -22.13 -6.07 -17.97
CA ASP A 36 -21.25 -5.57 -16.90
C ASP A 36 -21.74 -4.28 -16.22
N SER A 37 -22.91 -3.75 -16.61
CA SER A 37 -23.54 -2.55 -16.05
C SER A 37 -24.15 -2.73 -14.66
N PHE A 38 -24.27 -3.97 -14.17
CA PHE A 38 -24.87 -4.26 -12.86
C PHE A 38 -23.86 -4.16 -11.71
N PRO A 39 -24.19 -3.41 -10.64
CA PRO A 39 -23.42 -3.42 -9.42
C PRO A 39 -23.44 -4.77 -8.71
N MET A 40 -22.26 -5.34 -8.48
CA MET A 40 -22.10 -6.64 -7.82
C MET A 40 -20.96 -6.63 -6.79
N PRO A 41 -21.05 -7.45 -5.72
CA PRO A 41 -19.96 -7.61 -4.75
C PRO A 41 -18.77 -8.35 -5.37
N THR A 42 -17.55 -8.04 -4.89
CA THR A 42 -16.32 -8.70 -5.37
C THR A 42 -15.83 -9.78 -4.39
N LEU A 43 -15.41 -10.95 -4.90
CA LEU A 43 -14.89 -12.08 -4.08
C LEU A 43 -13.41 -11.95 -3.67
N GLY A 44 -12.91 -10.73 -3.44
CA GLY A 44 -11.67 -10.57 -2.66
C GLY A 44 -10.37 -11.10 -3.29
N GLY A 45 -10.21 -11.11 -4.61
CA GLY A 45 -8.96 -11.40 -5.35
C GLY A 45 -7.81 -10.40 -5.07
N LYS A 46 -7.47 -10.17 -3.80
CA LYS A 46 -6.68 -9.04 -3.29
C LYS A 46 -5.25 -8.97 -3.86
N GLN A 47 -4.70 -10.09 -4.32
CA GLN A 47 -3.38 -10.13 -4.97
C GLN A 47 -3.44 -9.98 -6.50
N PHE A 48 -4.62 -9.90 -7.12
CA PHE A 48 -4.75 -9.81 -8.58
C PHE A 48 -5.28 -8.47 -9.06
N TRP A 49 -5.49 -7.52 -8.16
CA TRP A 49 -6.00 -6.19 -8.48
C TRP A 49 -5.11 -5.12 -7.87
N ALA A 50 -4.73 -4.15 -8.69
CA ALA A 50 -3.93 -3.00 -8.30
C ALA A 50 -4.79 -1.73 -8.35
N ASP A 51 -4.86 -0.97 -7.25
CA ASP A 51 -5.49 0.36 -7.26
C ASP A 51 -4.64 1.33 -8.09
N GLU A 52 -5.21 1.91 -9.15
CA GLU A 52 -4.53 2.86 -10.05
C GLU A 52 -5.08 4.29 -9.96
N LEU A 53 -6.27 4.47 -9.41
CA LEU A 53 -6.90 5.78 -9.23
C LEU A 53 -7.76 5.75 -7.98
N PHE A 54 -7.72 6.85 -7.22
CA PHE A 54 -8.66 7.13 -6.15
C PHE A 54 -9.41 8.44 -6.42
N PHE A 55 -10.71 8.46 -6.12
CA PHE A 55 -11.49 9.67 -5.98
C PHE A 55 -12.36 9.54 -4.74
N HIS A 56 -12.00 10.27 -3.69
CA HIS A 56 -12.47 9.99 -2.33
C HIS A 56 -12.27 8.50 -1.99
N GLN A 57 -13.36 7.75 -1.78
CA GLN A 57 -13.34 6.33 -1.45
C GLN A 57 -13.64 5.42 -2.66
N CYS A 58 -13.98 6.02 -3.82
CA CYS A 58 -14.07 5.30 -5.08
C CYS A 58 -12.66 5.01 -5.62
N ARG A 59 -12.52 3.88 -6.33
CA ARG A 59 -11.23 3.50 -6.91
C ARG A 59 -11.36 2.72 -8.19
N ILE A 60 -10.44 2.94 -9.12
CA ILE A 60 -10.28 2.09 -10.30
C ILE A 60 -9.15 1.10 -10.01
N GLN A 61 -9.45 -0.17 -10.22
CA GLN A 61 -8.50 -1.26 -10.08
C GLN A 61 -8.20 -1.90 -11.42
N ARG A 62 -6.94 -2.23 -11.68
CA ARG A 62 -6.51 -3.02 -12.83
C ARG A 62 -6.22 -4.45 -12.42
N ASN A 63 -6.72 -5.41 -13.19
CA ASN A 63 -6.37 -6.81 -13.02
C ASN A 63 -4.97 -7.07 -13.57
N VAL A 64 -4.13 -7.74 -12.77
CA VAL A 64 -2.72 -7.95 -13.13
C VAL A 64 -2.50 -8.90 -14.29
N LEU A 65 -3.43 -9.83 -14.52
CA LEU A 65 -3.31 -10.87 -15.54
C LEU A 65 -3.98 -10.42 -16.84
N SER A 66 -5.19 -9.88 -16.76
CA SER A 66 -5.98 -9.56 -17.95
C SER A 66 -5.86 -8.10 -18.40
N GLY A 67 -5.29 -7.21 -17.59
CA GLY A 67 -5.26 -5.77 -17.83
C GLY A 67 -6.63 -5.07 -17.71
N HIS A 68 -7.70 -5.85 -17.51
CA HIS A 68 -9.08 -5.37 -17.38
C HIS A 68 -9.24 -4.53 -16.10
N CYS A 69 -10.01 -3.45 -16.18
CA CYS A 69 -10.24 -2.53 -15.08
C CYS A 69 -11.64 -2.66 -14.48
N ARG A 70 -11.78 -2.31 -13.21
CA ARG A 70 -13.08 -2.15 -12.55
C ARG A 70 -13.12 -0.88 -11.72
N LEU A 71 -14.23 -0.15 -11.76
CA LEU A 71 -14.52 0.94 -10.85
C LEU A 71 -15.25 0.37 -9.63
N LEU A 72 -14.77 0.65 -8.43
CA LEU A 72 -15.40 0.25 -7.17
C LEU A 72 -15.74 1.49 -6.35
N ASP A 73 -16.87 1.44 -5.65
CA ASP A 73 -17.24 2.45 -4.66
C ASP A 73 -16.67 2.16 -3.26
N GLU A 74 -17.06 2.97 -2.28
CA GLU A 74 -16.63 2.86 -0.88
C GLU A 74 -17.05 1.55 -0.22
N ARG A 75 -18.13 0.91 -0.70
CA ARG A 75 -18.65 -0.37 -0.20
C ARG A 75 -18.04 -1.55 -0.94
N ASN A 76 -17.13 -1.32 -1.88
CA ASN A 76 -16.54 -2.32 -2.77
C ASN A 76 -17.54 -2.91 -3.77
N TRP A 77 -18.60 -2.19 -4.09
CA TRP A 77 -19.51 -2.57 -5.16
C TRP A 77 -18.94 -2.10 -6.48
N ARG A 78 -18.95 -2.98 -7.48
CA ARG A 78 -18.47 -2.65 -8.82
C ARG A 78 -19.45 -1.69 -9.50
N GLN A 79 -18.99 -0.54 -9.93
CA GLN A 79 -19.79 0.46 -10.65
C GLN A 79 -19.55 0.42 -12.17
N ALA A 80 -18.40 -0.11 -12.60
CA ALA A 80 -18.05 -0.33 -14.00
C ALA A 80 -17.00 -1.43 -14.14
N SER A 81 -16.90 -1.98 -15.35
CA SER A 81 -16.01 -3.07 -15.76
C SER A 81 -15.58 -2.76 -17.20
N GLY A 82 -14.30 -2.84 -17.55
CA GLY A 82 -13.84 -2.67 -18.93
C GLY A 82 -12.42 -2.11 -19.03
N THR A 83 -12.20 -1.17 -19.94
CA THR A 83 -10.93 -0.43 -20.02
C THR A 83 -10.81 0.59 -18.88
N PHE A 84 -9.59 1.09 -18.65
CA PHE A 84 -9.37 2.17 -17.69
C PHE A 84 -10.17 3.42 -18.05
N ASP A 85 -10.16 3.81 -19.33
CA ASP A 85 -10.88 4.98 -19.81
C ASP A 85 -12.40 4.83 -19.68
N HIS A 86 -12.93 3.62 -19.89
CA HIS A 86 -14.34 3.35 -19.62
C HIS A 86 -14.67 3.54 -18.13
N CYS A 87 -13.89 2.93 -17.24
CA CYS A 87 -14.09 3.08 -15.79
C CYS A 87 -13.97 4.54 -15.34
N ARG A 88 -13.03 5.30 -15.92
CA ARG A 88 -12.82 6.72 -15.66
C ARG A 88 -13.99 7.56 -16.17
N ALA A 89 -14.51 7.29 -17.38
CA ALA A 89 -15.68 7.97 -17.91
C ALA A 89 -16.92 7.75 -17.03
N VAL A 90 -17.13 6.53 -16.52
CA VAL A 90 -18.20 6.23 -15.56
C VAL A 90 -17.99 6.99 -14.24
N LEU A 91 -16.76 7.06 -13.74
CA LEU A 91 -16.43 7.84 -12.54
C LEU A 91 -16.74 9.34 -12.73
N GLU A 92 -16.37 9.93 -13.88
CA GLU A 92 -16.68 11.33 -14.18
C GLU A 92 -18.19 11.57 -14.29
N ARG A 93 -18.95 10.64 -14.85
CA ARG A 93 -20.42 10.69 -14.81
C ARG A 93 -20.94 10.67 -13.38
N ILE A 94 -20.47 9.76 -12.54
CA ILE A 94 -20.86 9.68 -11.11
C ILE A 94 -20.54 10.99 -10.38
N LYS A 95 -19.36 11.60 -10.63
CA LYS A 95 -18.96 12.89 -10.06
C LYS A 95 -19.96 14.00 -10.41
N ARG A 96 -20.33 14.11 -11.69
CA ARG A 96 -21.32 15.10 -12.16
C ARG A 96 -22.71 14.84 -11.59
N ASP A 97 -23.22 13.62 -11.74
CA ASP A 97 -24.60 13.27 -11.35
C ASP A 97 -24.86 13.42 -9.85
N ARG A 98 -23.83 13.19 -9.03
CA ARG A 98 -23.91 13.30 -7.56
C ARG A 98 -23.37 14.62 -7.02
N GLY A 99 -22.89 15.52 -7.87
CA GLY A 99 -22.27 16.78 -7.44
C GLY A 99 -21.12 16.60 -6.45
N LEU A 100 -20.26 15.59 -6.66
CA LEU A 100 -19.17 15.30 -5.73
C LEU A 100 -18.10 16.40 -5.79
N PRO A 101 -17.67 16.94 -4.63
CA PRO A 101 -16.67 18.01 -4.61
C PRO A 101 -15.31 17.49 -5.12
N PRO A 102 -14.45 18.37 -5.65
CA PRO A 102 -13.07 17.98 -5.94
C PRO A 102 -12.37 17.51 -4.66
N MET A 103 -11.34 16.67 -4.81
CA MET A 103 -10.46 16.36 -3.70
C MET A 103 -9.59 17.59 -3.39
N THR A 104 -9.42 17.92 -2.11
CA THR A 104 -8.59 19.03 -1.65
C THR A 104 -7.84 18.66 -0.36
N GLY A 105 -6.89 19.51 0.06
CA GLY A 105 -6.18 19.38 1.32
C GLY A 105 -5.08 18.32 1.32
N LYS A 106 -4.83 17.74 2.50
CA LYS A 106 -3.70 16.82 2.75
C LYS A 106 -4.12 15.37 2.71
N ALA A 107 -3.32 14.54 2.05
CA ALA A 107 -3.54 13.10 1.95
C ALA A 107 -2.39 12.28 2.56
N VAL A 108 -2.70 11.03 2.89
CA VAL A 108 -1.73 9.99 3.24
C VAL A 108 -1.98 8.77 2.36
N VAL A 109 -0.98 8.40 1.56
CA VAL A 109 -0.97 7.17 0.78
C VAL A 109 -0.34 6.07 1.63
N VAL A 110 -1.10 5.00 1.90
CA VAL A 110 -0.71 3.93 2.82
C VAL A 110 -0.53 2.62 2.07
N LEU A 111 0.67 2.02 2.15
CA LEU A 111 1.02 0.77 1.50
C LEU A 111 1.27 -0.35 2.52
N HIS A 112 0.61 -1.49 2.33
CA HIS A 112 0.84 -2.71 3.11
C HIS A 112 2.11 -3.46 2.68
N GLY A 113 2.51 -4.48 3.45
CA GLY A 113 3.64 -5.36 3.13
C GLY A 113 3.31 -6.54 2.22
N LEU A 114 4.35 -7.32 1.89
CA LEU A 114 4.29 -8.51 1.04
C LEU A 114 3.34 -9.59 1.59
N GLY A 115 2.53 -10.17 0.71
CA GLY A 115 1.57 -11.23 1.06
C GLY A 115 0.37 -10.74 1.87
N ARG A 116 0.30 -9.44 2.21
CA ARG A 116 -0.82 -8.84 2.94
C ARG A 116 -1.79 -8.17 1.98
N SER A 117 -2.82 -7.56 2.55
CA SER A 117 -3.73 -6.67 1.81
C SER A 117 -3.93 -5.38 2.59
N ARG A 118 -4.54 -4.39 1.94
CA ARG A 118 -4.88 -3.09 2.55
C ARG A 118 -5.60 -3.19 3.90
N SER A 119 -6.36 -4.27 4.14
CA SER A 119 -7.06 -4.46 5.42
C SER A 119 -6.11 -4.51 6.62
N SER A 120 -4.86 -4.91 6.40
CA SER A 120 -3.84 -4.94 7.43
C SER A 120 -3.38 -3.56 7.90
N MET A 121 -3.69 -2.50 7.15
CA MET A 121 -3.39 -1.12 7.50
C MET A 121 -4.63 -0.36 7.98
N SER A 122 -5.80 -1.02 8.05
CA SER A 122 -7.09 -0.35 8.31
C SER A 122 -7.14 0.37 9.65
N ALA A 123 -6.58 -0.22 10.72
CA ALA A 123 -6.59 0.41 12.05
C ALA A 123 -5.79 1.73 12.04
N LEU A 124 -4.61 1.72 11.42
CA LEU A 124 -3.82 2.93 11.22
C LEU A 124 -4.55 3.96 10.33
N CYS A 125 -5.14 3.52 9.22
CA CYS A 125 -5.86 4.42 8.32
C CYS A 125 -7.03 5.11 9.03
N LYS A 126 -7.80 4.37 9.82
CA LYS A 126 -8.89 4.91 10.63
C LYS A 126 -8.37 5.95 11.62
N HIS A 127 -7.27 5.67 12.32
CA HIS A 127 -6.65 6.62 13.25
C HIS A 127 -6.25 7.94 12.55
N LEU A 128 -5.59 7.84 11.38
CA LEU A 128 -5.16 9.01 10.62
C LEU A 128 -6.34 9.85 10.08
N GLN A 129 -7.42 9.21 9.66
CA GLN A 129 -8.65 9.89 9.23
C GLN A 129 -9.31 10.61 10.41
N GLU A 130 -9.54 9.91 11.53
CA GLU A 130 -10.32 10.41 12.66
C GLU A 130 -9.57 11.43 13.52
N LYS A 131 -8.23 11.32 13.60
CA LYS A 131 -7.41 12.16 14.50
C LYS A 131 -6.50 13.14 13.78
N GLY A 132 -6.15 12.86 12.53
CA GLY A 132 -5.25 13.72 11.75
C GLY A 132 -5.94 14.61 10.72
N GLY A 133 -7.22 14.37 10.42
CA GLY A 133 -7.94 15.11 9.37
C GLY A 133 -7.40 14.87 7.97
N TYR A 134 -6.64 13.79 7.77
CA TYR A 134 -6.08 13.45 6.47
C TYR A 134 -7.09 12.69 5.61
N ARG A 135 -7.02 12.93 4.30
CA ARG A 135 -7.57 11.97 3.33
C ARG A 135 -6.64 10.77 3.24
N VAL A 136 -7.10 9.59 3.62
CA VAL A 136 -6.25 8.40 3.63
C VAL A 136 -6.61 7.46 2.49
N PHE A 137 -5.63 7.21 1.62
CA PHE A 137 -5.72 6.24 0.52
C PHE A 137 -5.03 4.94 0.94
N ASN A 138 -5.83 3.99 1.41
CA ASN A 138 -5.35 2.66 1.81
C ASN A 138 -5.22 1.76 0.57
N VAL A 139 -4.01 1.73 0.00
CA VAL A 139 -3.74 1.17 -1.32
C VAL A 139 -3.74 -0.35 -1.26
N GLY A 140 -4.60 -0.98 -2.06
CA GLY A 140 -4.53 -2.40 -2.39
C GLY A 140 -3.68 -2.60 -3.64
N TYR A 141 -2.64 -3.41 -3.52
CA TYR A 141 -1.77 -3.71 -4.64
C TYR A 141 -1.31 -5.18 -4.61
N PRO A 142 -0.99 -5.77 -5.77
CA PRO A 142 -0.74 -7.19 -5.94
C PRO A 142 0.69 -7.54 -5.50
N SER A 143 0.94 -7.46 -4.18
CA SER A 143 2.27 -7.54 -3.58
C SER A 143 3.08 -8.79 -3.97
N THR A 144 2.44 -9.88 -4.35
CA THR A 144 3.10 -11.14 -4.73
C THR A 144 3.15 -11.40 -6.25
N GLN A 145 2.53 -10.55 -7.07
CA GLN A 145 2.41 -10.80 -8.53
C GLN A 145 3.30 -9.89 -9.38
N TYR A 146 3.65 -8.70 -8.88
CA TYR A 146 4.53 -7.76 -9.58
C TYR A 146 5.91 -7.67 -8.92
N ASP A 147 6.91 -7.38 -9.74
CA ASP A 147 8.23 -6.92 -9.28
C ASP A 147 8.17 -5.49 -8.74
N MET A 148 9.21 -5.04 -8.04
CA MET A 148 9.24 -3.71 -7.41
C MET A 148 9.10 -2.56 -8.41
N ALA A 149 9.60 -2.72 -9.63
CA ALA A 149 9.51 -1.69 -10.64
C ALA A 149 8.05 -1.50 -11.10
N GLU A 150 7.30 -2.56 -11.35
CA GLU A 150 5.87 -2.45 -11.70
C GLU A 150 5.02 -1.99 -10.51
N GLN A 151 5.37 -2.38 -9.26
CA GLN A 151 4.73 -1.80 -8.08
C GLN A 151 4.95 -0.28 -8.00
N ALA A 152 6.17 0.19 -8.25
CA ALA A 152 6.51 1.61 -8.26
C ALA A 152 5.80 2.38 -9.39
N ARG A 153 5.73 1.80 -10.60
CA ARG A 153 4.94 2.35 -11.71
C ARG A 153 3.46 2.45 -11.37
N THR A 154 2.90 1.43 -10.72
CA THR A 154 1.50 1.45 -10.24
C THR A 154 1.28 2.57 -9.23
N LEU A 155 2.20 2.73 -8.27
CA LEU A 155 2.15 3.82 -7.29
C LEU A 155 2.24 5.20 -7.97
N ARG A 156 3.11 5.35 -8.98
CA ARG A 156 3.21 6.58 -9.77
C ARG A 156 1.89 6.91 -10.46
N ARG A 157 1.28 5.93 -11.15
CA ARG A 157 -0.05 6.10 -11.78
C ARG A 157 -1.10 6.57 -10.76
N LEU A 158 -1.10 5.99 -9.56
CA LEU A 158 -2.00 6.41 -8.49
C LEU A 158 -1.76 7.87 -8.08
N VAL A 159 -0.52 8.25 -7.79
CA VAL A 159 -0.16 9.61 -7.35
C VAL A 159 -0.48 10.67 -8.42
N ASP A 160 -0.28 10.32 -9.70
CA ASP A 160 -0.59 11.18 -10.84
C ASP A 160 -2.09 11.48 -10.97
N ASN A 161 -2.95 10.61 -10.42
CA ASN A 161 -4.41 10.75 -10.43
C ASN A 161 -4.98 11.38 -9.14
N LEU A 162 -4.13 11.80 -8.19
CA LEU A 162 -4.57 12.49 -6.97
C LEU A 162 -4.77 14.00 -7.22
N ASP A 163 -5.59 14.36 -8.20
CA ASP A 163 -5.84 15.76 -8.56
C ASP A 163 -6.53 16.53 -7.44
N GLY A 164 -6.13 17.80 -7.28
CA GLY A 164 -6.63 18.70 -6.24
C GLY A 164 -6.08 18.47 -4.83
N ILE A 165 -5.45 17.32 -4.54
CA ILE A 165 -4.68 17.12 -3.31
C ILE A 165 -3.46 18.04 -3.32
N GLU A 166 -3.28 18.81 -2.25
CA GLU A 166 -2.24 19.83 -2.09
C GLU A 166 -0.95 19.26 -1.47
N GLU A 167 -1.08 18.31 -0.55
CA GLU A 167 0.04 17.66 0.12
C GLU A 167 -0.17 16.14 0.17
N ILE A 168 0.85 15.37 -0.20
CA ILE A 168 0.85 13.91 -0.22
C ILE A 168 1.90 13.41 0.76
N ASN A 169 1.44 12.74 1.80
CA ASN A 169 2.26 12.02 2.74
C ASN A 169 2.24 10.52 2.43
N PHE A 170 3.25 9.78 2.90
CA PHE A 170 3.35 8.34 2.71
C PHE A 170 3.44 7.61 4.05
N VAL A 171 2.86 6.41 4.10
CA VAL A 171 3.14 5.43 5.16
C VAL A 171 3.31 4.06 4.53
N GLY A 172 4.46 3.43 4.75
CA GLY A 172 4.73 2.09 4.25
C GLY A 172 4.90 1.10 5.40
N HIS A 173 4.34 -0.11 5.25
CA HIS A 173 4.72 -1.25 6.10
C HIS A 173 5.57 -2.24 5.31
N SER A 174 6.69 -2.67 5.89
CA SER A 174 7.57 -3.69 5.32
C SER A 174 7.91 -3.36 3.86
N MET A 175 7.64 -4.25 2.91
CA MET A 175 7.84 -4.05 1.48
C MET A 175 7.18 -2.78 0.91
N GLY A 176 6.05 -2.32 1.46
CA GLY A 176 5.42 -1.08 1.00
C GLY A 176 6.35 0.13 1.07
N ASN A 177 7.35 0.10 1.97
CA ASN A 177 8.39 1.12 2.05
C ASN A 177 9.33 1.09 0.84
N ILE A 178 9.65 -0.09 0.34
CA ILE A 178 10.55 -0.28 -0.79
C ILE A 178 9.88 0.13 -2.09
N VAL A 179 8.57 -0.11 -2.22
CA VAL A 179 7.77 0.43 -3.33
C VAL A 179 7.86 1.96 -3.38
N VAL A 180 7.71 2.64 -2.24
CA VAL A 180 7.85 4.11 -2.17
C VAL A 180 9.27 4.55 -2.50
N ARG A 181 10.31 3.88 -1.96
CA ARG A 181 11.71 4.22 -2.27
C ARG A 181 12.07 4.02 -3.73
N HIS A 182 11.53 2.99 -4.37
CA HIS A 182 11.72 2.74 -5.80
C HIS A 182 11.01 3.80 -6.64
N TYR A 183 9.77 4.17 -6.28
CA TYR A 183 9.08 5.29 -6.94
C TYR A 183 9.87 6.59 -6.85
N LEU A 184 10.46 6.89 -5.69
CA LEU A 184 11.34 8.05 -5.52
C LEU A 184 12.63 7.93 -6.35
N GLY A 185 13.17 6.73 -6.53
CA GLY A 185 14.30 6.46 -7.41
C GLY A 185 13.97 6.72 -8.88
N ASP A 186 12.82 6.23 -9.34
CA ASP A 186 12.34 6.49 -10.71
C ASP A 186 12.16 8.00 -10.96
N LEU A 187 11.71 8.75 -9.96
CA LEU A 187 11.65 10.21 -10.03
C LEU A 187 13.05 10.83 -10.06
N ALA A 188 14.00 10.40 -9.22
CA ALA A 188 15.36 10.93 -9.26
C ALA A 188 16.04 10.71 -10.62
N GLU A 189 15.80 9.57 -11.29
CA GLU A 189 16.29 9.33 -12.65
C GLU A 189 15.56 10.17 -13.71
N ALA A 190 14.24 10.37 -13.56
CA ALA A 190 13.47 11.26 -14.42
C ALA A 190 13.91 12.73 -14.27
N GLU A 191 14.39 13.15 -13.11
CA GLU A 191 14.91 14.51 -12.87
C GLU A 191 16.14 14.77 -13.72
N LYS A 192 17.07 13.81 -13.78
CA LYS A 192 18.30 13.89 -14.57
C LYS A 192 18.04 13.94 -16.08
N SER A 193 17.00 13.23 -16.54
CA SER A 193 16.66 13.11 -17.97
C SER A 193 15.63 14.14 -18.44
N GLY A 194 15.03 14.91 -17.53
CA GLY A 194 14.06 15.96 -17.80
C GLY A 194 12.67 15.61 -17.26
N PHE A 195 12.29 16.27 -16.16
CA PHE A 195 10.96 16.08 -15.57
C PHE A 195 9.82 16.42 -16.53
N SER A 196 8.79 15.57 -16.52
CA SER A 196 7.49 15.93 -17.09
C SER A 196 6.79 16.97 -16.20
N ALA A 197 5.73 17.61 -16.72
CA ALA A 197 4.88 18.48 -15.91
C ALA A 197 4.18 17.71 -14.78
N ALA A 198 3.84 16.44 -14.99
CA ALA A 198 3.25 15.58 -13.98
C ALA A 198 4.24 15.31 -12.83
N ASP A 199 5.51 15.05 -13.15
CA ASP A 199 6.55 14.80 -12.14
C ASP A 199 6.78 16.01 -11.25
N ARG A 200 6.93 17.19 -11.86
CA ARG A 200 7.04 18.46 -11.11
C ARG A 200 5.85 18.67 -10.18
N ARG A 201 4.63 18.42 -10.67
CA ARG A 201 3.40 18.52 -9.87
C ARG A 201 3.36 17.50 -8.74
N ALA A 202 3.84 16.27 -8.94
CA ALA A 202 3.87 15.24 -7.90
C ALA A 202 4.89 15.61 -6.80
N VAL A 203 6.14 15.89 -7.19
CA VAL A 203 7.24 16.18 -6.25
C VAL A 203 6.95 17.42 -5.41
N ALA A 204 6.39 18.48 -6.00
CA ALA A 204 6.03 19.71 -5.28
C ALA A 204 5.00 19.51 -4.16
N ARG A 205 4.29 18.37 -4.16
CA ARG A 205 3.27 18.04 -3.17
C ARG A 205 3.74 17.08 -2.09
N PHE A 206 4.95 16.52 -2.18
CA PHE A 206 5.39 15.55 -1.18
C PHE A 206 5.66 16.20 0.18
N GLY A 207 4.95 15.70 1.20
CA GLY A 207 5.07 16.13 2.58
C GLY A 207 6.07 15.27 3.34
N ARG A 208 5.57 14.29 4.09
CA ARG A 208 6.34 13.43 4.98
C ARG A 208 6.14 11.95 4.68
N PHE A 209 7.11 11.13 5.07
CA PHE A 209 7.05 9.67 4.94
C PHE A 209 7.34 8.98 6.27
N VAL A 210 6.47 8.08 6.71
CA VAL A 210 6.71 7.21 7.86
C VAL A 210 6.90 5.76 7.42
N MET A 211 8.03 5.19 7.80
CA MET A 211 8.40 3.82 7.46
C MET A 211 8.19 2.89 8.65
N LEU A 212 7.29 1.92 8.52
CA LEU A 212 7.02 0.91 9.54
C LEU A 212 7.71 -0.40 9.19
N ALA A 213 8.66 -0.83 10.03
CA ALA A 213 9.47 -2.03 9.87
C ALA A 213 10.02 -2.23 8.42
N PRO A 214 10.67 -1.22 7.82
CA PRO A 214 11.14 -1.31 6.44
C PRO A 214 12.34 -2.29 6.32
N PRO A 215 12.45 -3.09 5.25
CA PRO A 215 13.65 -3.85 4.94
C PRO A 215 14.65 -2.97 4.16
N ASN A 216 15.18 -1.92 4.80
CA ASN A 216 15.95 -0.88 4.10
C ASN A 216 17.32 -1.31 3.58
N GLN A 217 17.84 -2.45 4.05
CA GLN A 217 19.02 -3.15 3.55
C GLN A 217 18.68 -4.60 3.11
N GLY A 218 17.46 -4.79 2.60
CA GLY A 218 16.95 -6.10 2.19
C GLY A 218 16.44 -6.96 3.36
N SER A 219 16.24 -8.24 3.11
CA SER A 219 15.73 -9.20 4.10
C SER A 219 16.58 -10.47 4.09
N ARG A 220 17.30 -10.68 5.20
CA ARG A 220 18.11 -11.89 5.39
C ARG A 220 17.25 -13.15 5.35
N LEU A 221 16.06 -13.14 5.96
CA LEU A 221 15.16 -14.29 5.89
C LEU A 221 14.71 -14.55 4.45
N ALA A 222 14.39 -13.51 3.68
CA ALA A 222 14.06 -13.68 2.27
C ALA A 222 15.23 -14.31 1.50
N SER A 223 16.47 -13.91 1.77
CA SER A 223 17.67 -14.50 1.14
C SER A 223 17.88 -15.98 1.50
N VAL A 224 17.61 -16.36 2.76
CA VAL A 224 17.69 -17.75 3.24
C VAL A 224 16.62 -18.62 2.57
N PHE A 225 15.39 -18.13 2.49
CA PHE A 225 14.27 -18.89 1.91
C PHE A 225 14.14 -18.76 0.38
N ALA A 226 14.94 -17.92 -0.28
CA ALA A 226 14.83 -17.63 -1.71
C ALA A 226 14.92 -18.88 -2.63
N ASN A 227 15.67 -19.92 -2.25
CA ASN A 227 15.78 -21.18 -3.00
C ASN A 227 14.59 -22.13 -2.79
N ASN A 228 13.71 -21.86 -1.84
CA ASN A 228 12.55 -22.70 -1.59
C ASN A 228 11.47 -22.40 -2.64
N ALA A 229 11.16 -23.38 -3.50
CA ALA A 229 10.16 -23.24 -4.56
C ALA A 229 8.77 -22.84 -4.03
N LEU A 230 8.39 -23.34 -2.85
CA LEU A 230 7.13 -22.98 -2.18
C LEU A 230 7.15 -21.52 -1.70
N PHE A 231 8.28 -21.06 -1.15
CA PHE A 231 8.44 -19.66 -0.78
C PHE A 231 8.32 -18.77 -2.02
N LYS A 232 9.05 -19.08 -3.10
CA LYS A 232 8.98 -18.33 -4.38
C LYS A 232 7.56 -18.28 -4.96
N GLN A 233 6.81 -19.38 -4.92
CA GLN A 233 5.41 -19.40 -5.39
C GLN A 233 4.48 -18.52 -4.54
N ILE A 234 4.75 -18.37 -3.25
CA ILE A 234 3.92 -17.57 -2.33
C ILE A 234 4.28 -16.08 -2.40
N VAL A 235 5.58 -15.74 -2.40
CA VAL A 235 6.04 -14.35 -2.30
C VAL A 235 6.36 -13.69 -3.66
N GLY A 236 6.43 -14.48 -4.73
CA GLY A 236 6.71 -14.00 -6.08
C GLY A 236 8.09 -13.36 -6.25
N GLU A 237 8.24 -12.59 -7.34
CA GLU A 237 9.49 -11.92 -7.69
C GLU A 237 9.90 -10.86 -6.66
N ALA A 238 8.92 -10.15 -6.11
CA ALA A 238 9.09 -9.20 -5.03
C ALA A 238 9.90 -9.77 -3.84
N GLY A 239 9.61 -11.00 -3.44
CA GLY A 239 10.36 -11.66 -2.36
C GLY A 239 11.80 -12.01 -2.72
N GLN A 240 12.09 -12.29 -3.99
CA GLN A 240 13.46 -12.54 -4.48
C GLN A 240 14.27 -11.24 -4.50
N GLN A 241 13.63 -10.13 -4.89
CA GLN A 241 14.20 -8.78 -4.90
C GLN A 241 14.53 -8.26 -3.50
N LEU A 242 13.67 -8.53 -2.52
CA LEU A 242 13.97 -8.21 -1.12
C LEU A 242 15.07 -9.10 -0.52
N GLY A 243 15.30 -10.28 -1.07
CA GLY A 243 16.32 -11.21 -0.63
C GLY A 243 17.59 -11.10 -1.47
N ARG A 244 17.79 -12.06 -2.37
CA ARG A 244 19.05 -12.26 -3.07
C ARG A 244 19.35 -11.22 -4.14
N GLN A 245 18.33 -10.66 -4.77
CA GLN A 245 18.53 -9.63 -5.80
C GLN A 245 18.55 -8.21 -5.20
N TRP A 246 18.65 -8.10 -3.87
CA TRP A 246 18.74 -6.81 -3.18
C TRP A 246 19.87 -5.90 -3.73
N PRO A 247 21.10 -6.40 -4.00
CA PRO A 247 22.17 -5.54 -4.53
C PRO A 247 21.82 -4.87 -5.87
N GLU A 248 20.99 -5.51 -6.70
CA GLU A 248 20.51 -4.92 -7.94
C GLU A 248 19.33 -3.98 -7.69
N LEU A 249 18.37 -4.38 -6.85
CA LEU A 249 17.23 -3.55 -6.49
C LEU A 249 17.67 -2.22 -5.85
N GLU A 250 18.63 -2.26 -4.93
CA GLU A 250 19.07 -1.10 -4.15
C GLU A 250 19.58 0.05 -5.03
N LYS A 251 20.14 -0.24 -6.21
CA LYS A 251 20.59 0.76 -7.20
C LYS A 251 19.45 1.64 -7.71
N HIS A 252 18.21 1.17 -7.63
CA HIS A 252 17.01 1.87 -8.08
C HIS A 252 16.23 2.52 -6.92
N LEU A 253 16.71 2.43 -5.68
CA LEU A 253 16.03 2.99 -4.52
C LEU A 253 16.62 4.34 -4.13
N ALA A 254 15.77 5.36 -4.02
CA ALA A 254 16.19 6.63 -3.44
C ALA A 254 15.98 6.67 -1.91
N THR A 255 16.78 7.52 -1.27
CA THR A 255 16.47 8.03 0.08
C THR A 255 15.60 9.28 -0.10
N PRO A 256 14.50 9.44 0.66
CA PRO A 256 13.64 10.62 0.52
C PRO A 256 14.43 11.92 0.76
N HIS A 257 14.24 12.91 -0.12
CA HIS A 257 14.81 14.25 0.02
C HIS A 257 13.99 15.17 0.94
N PHE A 258 12.80 14.72 1.34
CA PHE A 258 11.91 15.37 2.31
C PHE A 258 11.91 14.62 3.64
N GLN A 259 11.23 15.16 4.66
CA GLN A 259 11.28 14.60 6.01
C GLN A 259 10.68 13.19 6.05
N PHE A 260 11.44 12.23 6.57
CA PHE A 260 10.95 10.88 6.83
C PHE A 260 11.43 10.36 8.18
N GLY A 261 10.66 9.42 8.73
CA GLY A 261 10.94 8.79 10.02
C GLY A 261 10.77 7.28 9.93
N VAL A 262 11.49 6.55 10.78
CA VAL A 262 11.50 5.08 10.77
C VAL A 262 11.07 4.54 12.13
N VAL A 263 10.05 3.68 12.12
CA VAL A 263 9.62 2.89 13.27
C VAL A 263 10.05 1.45 13.06
N ALA A 264 11.04 0.98 13.81
CA ALA A 264 11.47 -0.42 13.81
C ALA A 264 10.68 -1.23 14.85
N GLY A 265 10.36 -2.48 14.53
CA GLY A 265 9.91 -3.44 15.53
C GLY A 265 11.12 -4.11 16.20
N GLY A 266 11.04 -4.34 17.50
CA GLY A 266 12.10 -4.97 18.27
C GLY A 266 11.81 -4.88 19.76
N LYS A 267 12.41 -5.74 20.57
CA LYS A 267 12.18 -5.77 22.02
C LYS A 267 12.90 -4.63 22.77
N GLY A 268 13.88 -4.00 22.15
CA GLY A 268 14.81 -3.06 22.80
C GLY A 268 15.86 -3.74 23.68
N ASP A 269 16.00 -5.07 23.59
CA ASP A 269 16.86 -5.90 24.45
C ASP A 269 18.16 -6.38 23.77
N GLY A 270 18.38 -5.97 22.52
CA GLY A 270 19.52 -6.40 21.71
C GLY A 270 19.43 -7.82 21.13
N LYS A 271 18.34 -8.57 21.34
CA LYS A 271 18.15 -9.96 20.85
C LYS A 271 16.89 -10.17 20.03
N GLY A 272 15.81 -9.43 20.30
CA GLY A 272 14.58 -9.46 19.51
C GLY A 272 13.79 -10.76 19.61
N TYR A 273 12.94 -11.03 18.61
CA TYR A 273 12.01 -12.15 18.62
C TYR A 273 12.53 -13.41 17.91
N ASN A 274 13.46 -13.29 16.97
CA ASN A 274 13.99 -14.40 16.18
C ASN A 274 15.52 -14.52 16.35
N PRO A 275 16.04 -15.61 16.95
CA PRO A 275 17.47 -15.79 17.19
C PRO A 275 18.30 -16.04 15.91
N LEU A 276 17.66 -16.30 14.76
CA LEU A 276 18.35 -16.43 13.47
C LEU A 276 18.79 -15.07 12.89
N LEU A 277 18.23 -13.99 13.41
CA LEU A 277 18.61 -12.63 13.06
C LEU A 277 19.56 -12.09 14.14
N SER A 278 20.63 -11.45 13.70
CA SER A 278 21.58 -10.81 14.61
C SER A 278 20.97 -9.56 15.22
N GLY A 279 21.13 -9.40 16.53
CA GLY A 279 20.65 -8.22 17.26
C GLY A 279 19.14 -8.20 17.48
N ASP A 280 18.66 -7.04 17.92
CA ASP A 280 17.22 -6.81 18.10
C ASP A 280 16.48 -6.87 16.75
N ASN A 281 15.28 -7.44 16.76
CA ASN A 281 14.51 -7.71 15.56
C ASN A 281 13.03 -7.97 15.88
N ASP A 282 12.17 -7.77 14.89
CA ASP A 282 10.72 -7.99 14.98
C ASP A 282 10.25 -9.40 14.57
N GLY A 283 11.20 -10.33 14.45
CA GLY A 283 10.99 -11.68 13.96
C GLY A 283 11.27 -11.87 12.47
N VAL A 284 11.22 -10.79 11.67
CA VAL A 284 11.44 -10.82 10.21
C VAL A 284 12.58 -9.91 9.78
N ILE A 285 12.62 -8.70 10.34
CA ILE A 285 13.56 -7.63 10.03
C ILE A 285 14.28 -7.22 11.32
N SER A 286 15.60 -7.07 11.26
CA SER A 286 16.37 -6.54 12.39
C SER A 286 16.24 -5.03 12.49
N VAL A 287 16.44 -4.50 13.70
CA VAL A 287 16.46 -3.06 13.96
C VAL A 287 17.51 -2.36 13.09
N GLU A 288 18.68 -2.99 12.90
CA GLU A 288 19.73 -2.47 12.02
C GLU A 288 19.28 -2.43 10.55
N THR A 289 18.65 -3.50 10.05
CA THR A 289 18.10 -3.56 8.69
C THR A 289 16.95 -2.58 8.44
N ALA A 290 16.32 -2.06 9.51
CA ALA A 290 15.27 -1.06 9.39
C ALA A 290 15.82 0.36 9.24
N LYS A 291 17.03 0.65 9.73
CA LYS A 291 17.60 1.99 9.68
C LYS A 291 17.77 2.48 8.25
N LEU A 292 17.62 3.78 8.03
CA LEU A 292 17.96 4.42 6.77
C LEU A 292 18.55 5.79 7.07
N ALA A 293 19.75 6.03 6.57
CA ALA A 293 20.48 7.26 6.76
C ALA A 293 19.67 8.46 6.23
N GLY A 294 19.67 9.57 6.97
CA GLY A 294 18.84 10.74 6.70
C GLY A 294 17.49 10.77 7.39
N ALA A 295 17.10 9.73 8.15
CA ALA A 295 15.85 9.73 8.88
C ALA A 295 15.86 10.84 9.95
N ARG A 296 14.83 11.69 9.94
CA ARG A 296 14.69 12.79 10.89
C ARG A 296 14.43 12.29 12.32
N ASP A 297 13.80 11.13 12.44
CA ASP A 297 13.54 10.47 13.71
C ASP A 297 13.50 8.95 13.52
N PHE A 298 13.90 8.22 14.56
CA PHE A 298 13.96 6.77 14.62
C PHE A 298 13.44 6.29 15.97
N ILE A 299 12.63 5.23 15.98
CA ILE A 299 12.18 4.64 17.24
C ILE A 299 12.00 3.14 17.10
N VAL A 300 12.35 2.40 18.16
CA VAL A 300 12.11 0.96 18.29
C VAL A 300 10.86 0.74 19.15
N VAL A 301 9.97 -0.15 18.72
CA VAL A 301 8.74 -0.49 19.46
C VAL A 301 8.63 -2.01 19.68
N PRO A 302 8.32 -2.48 20.90
CA PRO A 302 8.10 -3.89 21.22
C PRO A 302 6.89 -4.47 20.49
N SER A 303 7.16 -5.00 19.30
CA SER A 303 6.17 -5.61 18.42
C SER A 303 6.83 -6.60 17.46
N LEU A 304 6.11 -7.68 17.16
CA LEU A 304 6.40 -8.53 16.02
C LEU A 304 6.05 -7.81 14.71
N HIS A 305 6.73 -8.18 13.62
CA HIS A 305 6.67 -7.55 12.30
C HIS A 305 5.24 -7.32 11.79
N SER A 306 4.40 -8.35 11.92
CA SER A 306 3.03 -8.36 11.40
C SER A 306 2.07 -7.43 12.14
N PHE A 307 2.42 -6.94 13.34
CA PHE A 307 1.52 -6.20 14.22
C PHE A 307 2.00 -4.77 14.54
N VAL A 308 3.13 -4.33 13.97
CA VAL A 308 3.70 -2.99 14.24
C VAL A 308 2.65 -1.89 13.98
N MET A 309 1.92 -1.97 12.87
CA MET A 309 0.90 -1.00 12.47
C MET A 309 -0.37 -1.01 13.34
N ASP A 310 -0.63 -2.12 14.04
CA ASP A 310 -1.84 -2.29 14.86
C ASP A 310 -1.67 -1.71 16.27
N LYS A 311 -0.42 -1.46 16.69
CA LYS A 311 -0.13 -0.85 17.99
C LYS A 311 -0.63 0.59 18.03
N VAL A 312 -1.52 0.90 18.97
CA VAL A 312 -2.04 2.27 19.20
C VAL A 312 -0.92 3.29 19.38
N GLN A 313 0.18 2.91 20.06
CA GLN A 313 1.34 3.78 20.22
C GLN A 313 2.02 4.11 18.88
N VAL A 314 2.16 3.13 17.98
CA VAL A 314 2.72 3.36 16.64
C VAL A 314 1.80 4.26 15.81
N GLN A 315 0.48 4.09 15.93
CA GLN A 315 -0.49 4.97 15.24
C GLN A 315 -0.36 6.43 15.69
N ARG A 316 -0.16 6.66 17.00
CA ARG A 316 0.11 7.99 17.56
C ARG A 316 1.46 8.55 17.06
N TYR A 317 2.50 7.73 17.00
CA TYR A 317 3.80 8.11 16.46
C TYR A 317 3.72 8.51 15.00
N VAL A 318 3.04 7.71 14.17
CA VAL A 318 2.82 8.02 12.75
C VAL A 318 2.12 9.37 12.63
N LEU A 319 1.02 9.59 13.35
CA LEU A 319 0.28 10.84 13.31
C LEU A 319 1.15 12.04 13.75
N SER A 320 1.85 11.91 14.88
CA SER A 320 2.77 12.96 15.37
C SER A 320 3.85 13.28 14.35
N PHE A 321 4.44 12.27 13.70
CA PHE A 321 5.46 12.49 12.70
C PHE A 321 4.89 13.20 11.47
N LEU A 322 3.72 12.77 10.99
CA LEU A 322 3.07 13.41 9.84
C LEU A 322 2.67 14.87 10.12
N GLN A 323 2.36 15.24 11.37
CA GLN A 323 2.00 16.61 11.74
C GLN A 323 3.23 17.47 12.05
N HIS A 324 4.22 16.92 12.76
CA HIS A 324 5.28 17.70 13.40
C HIS A 324 6.71 17.29 13.01
N GLY A 325 6.90 16.13 12.39
CA GLY A 325 8.22 15.62 11.99
C GLY A 325 9.02 14.95 13.11
N TYR A 326 8.36 14.47 14.17
CA TYR A 326 8.92 13.65 15.26
C TYR A 326 7.89 12.66 15.81
N PHE A 327 8.34 11.57 16.41
CA PHE A 327 7.47 10.53 16.98
C PHE A 327 6.96 10.86 18.38
N VAL A 328 7.83 11.38 19.27
CA VAL A 328 7.50 11.65 20.68
C VAL A 328 7.43 13.15 20.96
N SER A 329 8.53 13.87 20.70
CA SER A 329 8.67 15.32 20.84
C SER A 329 9.95 15.76 20.13
N ASP A 330 10.04 17.03 19.68
CA ASP A 330 11.24 17.51 18.96
C ASP A 330 12.57 17.25 19.70
N PRO A 331 12.68 17.45 21.04
CA PRO A 331 13.93 17.19 21.78
C PRO A 331 14.26 15.70 21.98
N LYS A 332 13.31 14.80 21.72
CA LYS A 332 13.48 13.34 21.94
C LYS A 332 13.77 12.58 20.65
N ARG A 333 13.91 13.31 19.52
CA ARG A 333 14.23 12.70 18.24
C ARG A 333 15.53 11.91 18.32
N GLN A 334 15.58 10.80 17.60
CA GLN A 334 16.78 10.01 17.38
C GLN A 334 17.09 10.04 15.88
N PRO A 335 17.71 11.11 15.35
CA PRO A 335 18.00 11.19 13.93
C PRO A 335 19.01 10.11 13.51
N LEU A 336 18.85 9.59 12.29
CA LEU A 336 19.87 8.75 11.66
C LEU A 336 20.64 9.62 10.69
N GLU A 337 21.86 9.96 11.05
CA GLU A 337 22.70 10.86 10.23
C GLU A 337 22.97 10.26 8.85
N LYS A 338 23.10 11.13 7.84
CA LYS A 338 23.72 10.72 6.58
C LYS A 338 25.19 10.49 6.87
N GLN A 339 25.73 9.34 6.48
CA GLN A 339 27.19 9.20 6.46
C GLN A 339 27.76 10.29 5.53
N PRO A 340 28.83 10.98 5.96
CA PRO A 340 29.38 12.13 5.25
C PRO A 340 29.83 11.83 3.82
#